data_AF-A0A7J7JJ01-F1
#
_entry.id   AF-A0A7J7JJ01-F1
#
_cell.length_a   1.000
_cell.length_b   1.000
_cell.length_c   1.000
_cell.angle_alpha   90.00
_cell.angle_beta   90.00
_cell.angle_gamma   90.00
#
_symmetry.space_group_name_H-M   'P 1'
#
loop_
_entity.id
_entity.type
_entity.pdbx_description
1 polymer ?
#
loop_
_entity_poly.entity_id
_entity_poly.type
_entity_poly.pdbx_seq_one_letter_code
_entity_poly.pdbx_strand_id
1 'polypeptide(L)'
;MPVTYIADENWRLRGRWGEWGACSVTCGGGEQRRYRTCETKNIQGHHSGTVNHCTGSSYRKRRCNTQCCPYTSAKQLHWGEGGRGK
;
A
#
# COMPACT_ATOMS: atom_id res chain seq x y z
N MET A 1 2.78 -0.80 25.23
CA MET A 1 2.95 -1.56 23.97
C MET A 1 4.21 -1.03 23.29
N PRO A 2 5.32 -1.77 23.20
CA PRO A 2 6.58 -1.19 22.75
C PRO A 2 6.55 -0.98 21.24
N VAL A 3 6.58 0.29 20.82
CA VAL A 3 6.75 0.67 19.42
C VAL A 3 8.15 0.28 18.98
N THR A 4 8.22 -0.68 18.08
CA THR A 4 9.47 -1.18 17.51
C THR A 4 9.96 -0.17 16.47
N TYR A 5 10.89 0.69 16.83
CA TYR A 5 11.55 1.61 15.89
C TYR A 5 12.68 0.88 15.15
N ILE A 6 13.04 1.37 13.96
CA ILE A 6 14.27 1.01 13.26
C ILE A 6 14.97 2.34 12.98
N ALA A 7 16.07 2.60 13.69
CA ALA A 7 17.00 3.68 13.37
C ALA A 7 18.05 3.10 12.42
N ASP A 8 18.41 3.82 11.36
CA ASP A 8 19.64 3.50 10.62
C ASP A 8 20.87 3.93 11.43
N GLU A 9 22.05 3.50 10.97
CA GLU A 9 23.36 3.86 11.51
C GLU A 9 23.67 5.38 11.50
N ASN A 10 22.76 6.20 10.95
CA ASN A 10 22.86 7.66 10.85
C ASN A 10 21.72 8.39 11.59
N TRP A 11 21.15 7.77 12.62
CA TRP A 11 20.12 8.34 13.52
C TRP A 11 18.83 8.84 12.83
N ARG A 12 18.52 8.36 11.62
CA ARG A 12 17.26 8.63 10.93
C ARG A 12 16.21 7.62 11.37
N LEU A 13 15.12 8.15 11.93
CA LEU A 13 13.98 7.34 12.30
C LEU A 13 13.20 6.92 11.04
N ARG A 14 13.17 5.61 10.77
CA ARG A 14 12.23 5.04 9.81
C ARG A 14 11.03 4.46 10.57
N GLY A 15 9.89 5.15 10.48
CA GLY A 15 8.63 4.62 11.00
C GLY A 15 8.32 3.26 10.36
N ARG A 16 8.00 2.26 11.19
CA ARG A 16 7.62 0.94 10.69
C ARG A 16 6.31 1.04 9.93
N TRP A 17 6.28 0.40 8.77
CA TRP A 17 5.04 0.20 8.05
C TRP A 17 4.20 -0.83 8.80
N GLY A 18 2.93 -0.50 9.03
CA GLY A 18 1.94 -1.48 9.45
C GLY A 18 1.62 -2.47 8.32
N GLU A 19 0.80 -3.44 8.67
CA GLU A 19 0.21 -4.40 7.74
C GLU A 19 -0.54 -3.67 6.62
N TRP A 20 -0.64 -4.32 5.46
CA TRP A 20 -1.52 -3.82 4.42
C TRP A 20 -2.98 -4.05 4.80
N GLY A 21 -3.81 -3.02 4.64
CA GLY A 21 -5.25 -3.16 4.74
C GLY A 21 -5.84 -4.03 3.62
N ALA A 22 -7.14 -4.30 3.72
CA ALA A 22 -7.89 -5.02 2.70
C ALA A 22 -7.77 -4.33 1.33
N CYS A 23 -7.77 -5.16 0.28
CA CYS A 23 -7.86 -4.67 -1.09
C CYS A 23 -9.25 -4.08 -1.34
N SER A 24 -9.32 -2.98 -2.08
CA SER A 24 -10.59 -2.30 -2.40
C SER A 24 -11.57 -3.18 -3.18
N VAL A 25 -11.06 -4.13 -3.98
CA VAL A 25 -11.86 -5.08 -4.75
C VAL A 25 -11.22 -6.46 -4.68
N THR A 26 -12.00 -7.51 -4.90
CA THR A 26 -11.55 -8.91 -4.87
C THR A 26 -11.07 -9.42 -6.22
N CYS A 27 -11.22 -8.65 -7.30
CA CYS A 27 -10.76 -8.96 -8.65
C CYS A 27 -10.71 -7.67 -9.50
N GLY A 28 -10.11 -7.73 -10.69
CA GLY A 28 -10.10 -6.63 -11.66
C GLY A 28 -9.07 -5.54 -11.39
N GLY A 29 -8.19 -5.72 -10.40
CA GLY A 29 -7.15 -4.77 -10.02
C GLY A 29 -7.66 -3.71 -9.04
N GLY A 30 -7.55 -4.02 -7.76
CA GLY A 30 -7.82 -3.10 -6.66
C GLY A 30 -6.59 -2.40 -6.11
N GLU A 31 -6.82 -1.60 -5.08
CA GLU A 31 -5.79 -0.90 -4.36
C GLU A 31 -5.90 -1.20 -2.86
N GLN A 32 -4.76 -1.42 -2.22
CA GLN A 32 -4.67 -1.53 -0.77
C GLN A 32 -3.69 -0.51 -0.23
N ARG A 33 -3.98 -0.06 1.00
CA ARG A 33 -3.23 0.98 1.69
C ARG A 33 -2.61 0.43 2.95
N ARG A 34 -1.42 0.90 3.27
CA ARG A 34 -0.79 0.72 4.59
C ARG A 34 -0.32 2.05 5.13
N TYR A 35 -0.33 2.17 6.44
CA TYR A 35 0.09 3.37 7.16
C TYR A 35 1.38 3.06 7.91
N ARG A 36 2.22 4.08 8.12
CA ARG A 36 3.34 3.99 9.06
C ARG A 36 3.11 4.98 10.18
N THR A 37 3.41 4.57 11.40
CA THR A 37 3.42 5.48 12.53
C THR A 37 4.81 6.08 12.64
N CYS A 38 4.86 7.42 12.66
CA CYS A 38 6.08 8.19 12.80
C CYS A 38 5.98 9.00 14.06
N GLU A 39 6.40 8.39 15.17
CA GLU A 39 6.46 9.09 16.45
C GLU A 39 7.82 9.78 16.56
N THR A 40 7.80 11.10 16.72
CA THR A 40 8.97 11.89 17.06
C THR A 40 9.36 11.54 18.49
N LYS A 41 10.51 10.88 18.67
CA LYS A 41 11.11 10.67 19.98
C LYS A 41 12.30 11.62 20.13
N ASN A 42 12.37 12.30 21.28
CA ASN A 42 13.61 12.93 21.73
C ASN A 42 14.59 11.79 22.05
N ILE A 43 15.59 11.61 21.21
CA ILE A 43 16.66 10.66 21.46
C ILE A 43 17.60 11.32 22.46
N GLN A 44 17.48 10.94 23.73
CA GLN A 44 18.25 11.52 24.82
C GLN A 44 19.73 11.14 24.62
N GLY A 45 20.54 12.10 24.17
CA GLY A 45 21.96 11.89 23.82
C GLY A 45 22.43 12.61 22.55
N HIS A 46 21.50 13.05 21.68
CA HIS A 46 21.83 13.95 20.56
C HIS A 46 21.38 15.36 20.92
N HIS A 47 22.35 16.18 21.35
CA HIS A 47 22.13 17.61 21.50
C HIS A 47 21.68 18.19 20.14
N SER A 48 20.61 19.00 20.17
CA SER A 48 20.14 19.88 19.08
C SER A 48 19.51 19.26 17.84
N GLY A 49 18.53 18.37 17.98
CA GLY A 49 17.65 18.11 16.84
C GLY A 49 16.37 17.40 17.23
N THR A 50 15.24 18.11 17.21
CA THR A 50 13.95 17.45 17.00
C THR A 50 14.10 16.64 15.72
N VAL A 51 14.03 15.31 15.77
CA VAL A 51 14.01 14.46 14.56
C VAL A 51 12.66 14.69 13.90
N ASN A 52 12.53 15.84 13.25
CA ASN A 52 11.37 16.26 12.52
C ASN A 52 11.41 15.54 11.18
N HIS A 53 10.37 14.75 10.95
CA HIS A 53 10.11 13.97 9.75
C HIS A 53 10.86 12.64 9.65
N CYS A 54 10.10 11.55 9.86
CA CYS A 54 10.18 10.44 8.92
C CYS A 54 10.19 10.99 7.49
N THR A 55 11.30 10.89 6.79
CA THR A 55 11.38 11.30 5.39
C THR A 55 10.39 10.49 4.54
N GLY A 56 9.53 11.17 3.76
CA GLY A 56 8.56 10.58 2.83
C GLY A 56 7.10 10.52 3.34
N SER A 57 6.21 9.89 2.55
CA SER A 57 4.77 9.81 2.84
C SER A 57 4.43 8.94 4.06
N SER A 58 3.42 9.33 4.84
CA SER A 58 2.89 8.58 6.00
C SER A 58 2.06 7.34 5.63
N TYR A 59 1.71 7.18 4.37
CA TYR A 59 0.98 6.04 3.84
C TYR A 59 1.58 5.57 2.51
N ARG A 60 1.37 4.29 2.19
CA ARG A 60 1.74 3.70 0.90
C ARG A 60 0.55 2.99 0.29
N LYS A 61 0.45 3.02 -1.03
CA LYS A 61 -0.54 2.27 -1.80
C LYS A 61 0.14 1.23 -2.68
N ARG A 62 -0.53 0.11 -2.93
CA ARG A 62 -0.12 -0.87 -3.94
C ARG A 62 -1.34 -1.47 -4.63
N ARG A 63 -1.15 -1.92 -5.88
CA ARG A 63 -2.15 -2.75 -6.57
C ARG A 63 -2.26 -4.11 -5.91
N CYS A 64 -3.48 -4.64 -5.89
CA CYS A 64 -3.82 -5.96 -5.37
C CYS A 64 -4.94 -6.55 -6.23
N ASN A 65 -5.18 -7.85 -6.12
CA ASN A 65 -6.26 -8.55 -6.80
C ASN A 65 -6.35 -8.26 -8.32
N THR A 66 -5.21 -8.32 -9.01
CA THR A 66 -5.08 -8.03 -10.45
C THR A 66 -5.57 -9.15 -11.37
N GLN A 67 -6.07 -10.25 -10.81
CA GLN A 67 -6.76 -11.30 -11.57
C GLN A 67 -8.01 -10.75 -12.25
N CYS A 68 -8.37 -11.31 -13.40
CA CYS A 68 -9.64 -11.00 -14.06
C CYS A 68 -10.83 -11.35 -13.15
N CYS A 69 -11.90 -10.55 -13.24
CA CYS A 69 -13.14 -10.84 -12.54
C CYS A 69 -13.92 -11.96 -13.23
N PRO A 70 -14.46 -12.93 -12.46
CA PRO A 70 -15.14 -14.10 -13.02
C PRO A 70 -16.43 -13.77 -13.78
N TYR A 71 -16.98 -12.57 -13.62
CA TYR A 71 -18.20 -12.15 -14.31
C TYR A 71 -17.98 -11.70 -15.76
N THR A 72 -16.76 -11.28 -16.14
CA THR A 72 -16.48 -10.73 -17.48
C THR A 72 -15.45 -11.52 -18.29
N SER A 73 -14.66 -12.40 -17.68
CA SER A 73 -13.71 -13.25 -18.42
C SER A 73 -14.35 -14.44 -19.15
N ALA A 74 -15.63 -14.74 -18.89
CA ALA A 74 -16.40 -15.76 -19.62
C ALA A 74 -17.24 -15.20 -20.78
N LYS A 75 -17.18 -13.88 -21.05
CA LYS A 75 -17.93 -13.23 -22.15
C LYS A 75 -17.03 -12.53 -23.17
N GLN A 76 -15.91 -13.18 -23.52
CA GLN A 76 -15.15 -12.80 -24.72
C GLN A 76 -14.61 -14.04 -25.45
N LEU A 77 -15.50 -14.96 -25.83
CA LEU A 77 -15.34 -15.78 -27.04
C LEU A 77 -16.65 -15.99 -27.84
N HIS A 78 -17.68 -15.16 -27.62
CA HIS A 78 -18.74 -15.00 -28.61
C HIS A 78 -19.22 -13.55 -28.59
N TRP A 79 -18.53 -12.70 -29.34
CA TRP A 79 -19.12 -11.47 -29.86
C TRP A 79 -18.92 -11.46 -31.36
N GLY A 80 -19.95 -11.89 -32.09
CA GLY A 80 -20.14 -11.54 -33.50
C GLY A 80 -20.35 -12.70 -34.47
N GLU A 81 -21.52 -13.33 -34.44
CA GLU A 81 -22.14 -13.81 -35.70
C GLU A 81 -23.59 -13.32 -35.75
N GLY A 82 -23.74 -12.01 -35.92
CA GLY A 82 -24.94 -11.43 -36.53
C GLY A 82 -24.93 -11.73 -38.03
N GLY A 83 -25.10 -13.01 -38.39
CA GLY A 83 -25.24 -13.48 -39.77
C GLY A 83 -26.67 -13.30 -40.25
N ARG A 84 -26.91 -12.23 -41.00
CA ARG A 84 -28.17 -11.87 -41.66
C ARG A 84 -28.59 -12.97 -42.64
N GLY A 85 -29.46 -13.89 -42.20
CA GLY A 85 -30.17 -14.81 -43.09
C GLY A 85 -31.10 -14.02 -44.02
N LYS A 86 -30.81 -14.06 -45.32
CA LYS A 86 -31.74 -13.69 -46.39
C LYS A 86 -32.49 -14.93 -46.83
#